data_AF-A0A9W5YLL8-F1
#
_entry.id   AF-A0A9W5YLL8-F1
#
_cell.length_a   1.000
_cell.length_b   1.000
_cell.length_c   1.000
_cell.angle_alpha   90.00
_cell.angle_beta   90.00
_cell.angle_gamma   90.00
#
_symmetry.space_group_name_H-M   'P 1'
#
loop_
_entity.id
_entity.type
_entity.pdbx_description
1 polymer ?
#
loop_
_entity_poly.entity_id
_entity_poly.type
_entity_poly.pdbx_seq_one_letter_code
_entity_poly.pdbx_strand_id
1 'polypeptide(L)'
;MTPENCAPAFLCSIFIMLCATAYPCVTQDKHTFEPLSHVLEIRQLIAGCAFLFEQLSGMEYRGDLQGWLKYKDDEVDQDGNPYHVQESQIKLRGAIMESLQRVQRKFTSLGGPNQTTYQNTWNILHEAIKRWPFGGPNGGIIAWPINISEDYIALLKSGDWVGRVLFLHYGVGLHLLSDKWFVRDWGRRLIETVLQSQEDIPSIWTETITWTKEAVEL
;
A
#
# COMPACT_ATOMS: atom_id res chain seq x y z
N MET A 1 0.62 -27.74 9.34
CA MET A 1 0.67 -27.97 7.89
C MET A 1 1.67 -29.07 7.61
N THR A 2 1.40 -29.97 6.66
CA THR A 2 2.40 -30.93 6.18
C THR A 2 3.21 -30.30 5.03
N PRO A 3 4.48 -30.70 4.82
CA PRO A 3 5.32 -30.17 3.74
C PRO A 3 4.66 -30.26 2.35
N GLU A 4 3.87 -31.30 2.10
CA GLU A 4 3.17 -31.55 0.83
C GLU A 4 2.07 -30.53 0.50
N ASN A 5 1.42 -29.96 1.52
CA ASN A 5 0.33 -28.99 1.34
C ASN A 5 0.81 -27.53 1.40
N CYS A 6 2.07 -27.29 1.79
CA CYS A 6 2.61 -25.94 1.96
C CYS A 6 2.74 -25.17 0.64
N ALA A 7 3.27 -25.80 -0.41
CA ALA A 7 3.46 -25.12 -1.70
C ALA A 7 2.14 -24.77 -2.41
N PRO A 8 1.15 -25.68 -2.53
CA PRO A 8 -0.16 -25.32 -3.08
C PRO A 8 -0.86 -24.23 -2.27
N ALA A 9 -0.82 -24.30 -0.93
CA ALA A 9 -1.43 -23.27 -0.08
C ALA A 9 -0.78 -21.90 -0.27
N PHE A 10 0.55 -21.86 -0.38
CA PHE A 10 1.29 -20.63 -0.66
C PHE A 10 0.91 -20.02 -2.01
N LEU A 11 0.90 -20.81 -3.08
CA LEU A 11 0.51 -20.35 -4.41
C LEU A 11 -0.94 -19.84 -4.42
N CYS A 12 -1.86 -20.57 -3.79
CA CYS A 12 -3.25 -20.12 -3.62
C CYS A 12 -3.33 -18.80 -2.87
N SER A 13 -2.51 -18.58 -1.84
CA SER A 13 -2.48 -17.31 -1.09
C SER A 13 -2.03 -16.13 -1.94
N ILE A 14 -1.07 -16.33 -2.85
CA ILE A 14 -0.66 -15.30 -3.82
C ILE A 14 -1.84 -14.98 -4.74
N PHE A 15 -2.52 -15.98 -5.28
CA PHE A 15 -3.69 -15.75 -6.14
C PHE A 15 -4.82 -15.04 -5.40
N ILE A 16 -5.11 -15.41 -4.15
CA ILE A 16 -6.09 -14.72 -3.32
C ILE A 16 -5.70 -13.25 -3.13
N MET A 17 -4.44 -12.97 -2.81
CA MET A 17 -3.94 -11.61 -2.65
C MET A 17 -4.09 -10.79 -3.93
N LEU A 18 -3.67 -11.32 -5.09
CA LEU A 18 -3.77 -10.64 -6.37
C LEU A 18 -5.23 -10.39 -6.75
N CYS A 19 -6.11 -11.39 -6.60
CA CYS A 19 -7.53 -11.26 -6.92
C CYS A 19 -8.26 -10.29 -5.98
N ALA A 20 -7.97 -10.32 -4.67
CA ALA A 20 -8.51 -9.37 -3.71
C ALA A 20 -8.10 -7.92 -4.05
N THR A 21 -6.83 -7.73 -4.44
CA THR A 21 -6.30 -6.43 -4.87
C THR A 21 -6.93 -5.97 -6.20
N ALA A 22 -7.18 -6.89 -7.12
CA ALA A 22 -7.81 -6.59 -8.41
C ALA A 22 -9.30 -6.29 -8.29
N TYR A 23 -9.97 -6.74 -7.23
CA TYR A 23 -11.41 -6.65 -7.07
C TYR A 23 -11.97 -5.22 -7.24
N PRO A 24 -11.41 -4.18 -6.59
CA PRO A 24 -11.73 -2.78 -6.86
C PRO A 24 -11.71 -2.39 -8.33
N CYS A 25 -10.77 -2.91 -9.13
CA CYS A 25 -10.59 -2.55 -10.54
C CYS A 25 -11.62 -3.21 -11.44
N VAL A 26 -12.06 -4.42 -11.08
CA VAL A 26 -13.00 -5.22 -11.88
C VAL A 26 -14.45 -4.82 -11.61
N THR A 27 -14.75 -4.35 -10.40
CA THR A 27 -16.07 -3.85 -10.05
C THR A 27 -16.31 -2.47 -10.71
N GLN A 28 -17.20 -2.45 -11.71
CA GLN A 28 -17.56 -1.26 -12.49
C GLN A 28 -18.56 -0.34 -11.79
N ASP A 29 -18.98 -0.65 -10.56
CA ASP A 29 -20.02 0.12 -9.89
C ASP A 29 -19.45 1.45 -9.35
N LYS A 30 -19.65 2.52 -10.11
CA LYS A 30 -19.12 3.85 -9.80
C LYS A 30 -19.90 4.57 -8.69
N HIS A 31 -21.10 4.11 -8.36
CA HIS A 31 -22.01 4.82 -7.44
C HIS A 31 -21.82 4.44 -5.96
N THR A 32 -21.02 3.43 -5.65
CA THR A 32 -20.83 2.91 -4.27
C THR A 32 -19.37 2.56 -3.96
N PHE A 33 -18.39 3.13 -4.67
CA PHE A 33 -17.00 2.89 -4.34
C PHE A 33 -16.70 3.59 -3.01
N GLU A 34 -16.50 2.82 -1.94
CA GLU A 34 -16.13 3.31 -0.61
C GLU A 34 -14.68 2.89 -0.33
N PRO A 35 -13.68 3.77 -0.52
CA PRO A 35 -12.28 3.36 -0.58
C PRO A 35 -11.78 2.72 0.70
N LEU A 36 -12.21 3.24 1.85
CA LEU A 36 -11.86 2.68 3.15
C LEU A 36 -12.47 1.28 3.33
N SER A 37 -13.73 1.09 2.94
CA SER A 37 -14.40 -0.22 3.01
C SER A 37 -13.66 -1.26 2.19
N HIS A 38 -13.27 -0.93 0.95
CA HIS A 38 -12.48 -1.85 0.12
C HIS A 38 -11.10 -2.16 0.69
N VAL A 39 -10.43 -1.18 1.28
CA VAL A 39 -9.14 -1.41 1.96
C VAL A 39 -9.31 -2.34 3.17
N LEU A 40 -10.42 -2.22 3.90
CA LEU A 40 -10.74 -3.13 5.02
C LEU A 40 -11.12 -4.54 4.53
N GLU A 41 -11.85 -4.66 3.42
CA GLU A 41 -12.14 -5.94 2.77
C GLU A 41 -10.85 -6.63 2.31
N ILE A 42 -9.97 -5.90 1.61
CA ILE A 42 -8.66 -6.41 1.18
C ILE A 42 -7.85 -6.85 2.39
N ARG A 43 -7.80 -6.03 3.44
CA ARG A 43 -7.13 -6.38 4.70
C ARG A 43 -7.62 -7.71 5.26
N GLN A 44 -8.93 -7.94 5.28
CA GLN A 44 -9.52 -9.19 5.76
C GLN A 44 -9.16 -10.38 4.85
N LEU A 45 -9.21 -10.20 3.53
CA LEU A 45 -8.92 -11.24 2.54
C LEU A 45 -7.45 -11.66 2.54
N ILE A 46 -6.52 -10.71 2.71
CA ILE A 46 -5.08 -10.99 2.63
C ILE A 46 -4.46 -11.29 4.00
N ALA A 47 -5.16 -11.08 5.12
CA ALA A 47 -4.66 -11.42 6.47
C ALA A 47 -4.29 -12.90 6.62
N GLY A 48 -5.12 -13.81 6.08
CA GLY A 48 -4.80 -15.24 6.06
C GLY A 48 -3.58 -15.57 5.21
N CYS A 49 -3.34 -14.81 4.14
CA CYS A 49 -2.17 -14.95 3.29
C CYS A 49 -0.89 -14.49 4.02
N ALA A 50 -0.96 -13.38 4.76
CA ALA A 50 0.14 -12.88 5.55
C ALA A 50 0.53 -13.84 6.68
N PHE A 51 -0.45 -14.38 7.40
CA PHE A 51 -0.22 -15.40 8.43
C PHE A 51 0.48 -16.64 7.84
N LEU A 52 0.03 -17.11 6.67
CA LEU A 52 0.66 -18.23 5.98
C LEU A 52 2.11 -17.91 5.58
N PHE A 53 2.37 -16.69 5.10
CA PHE A 53 3.70 -16.23 4.72
C PHE A 53 4.66 -16.22 5.93
N GLU A 54 4.23 -15.74 7.09
CA GLU A 54 5.03 -15.76 8.32
C GLU A 54 5.35 -17.19 8.77
N GLN A 55 4.35 -18.07 8.76
CA GLN A 55 4.52 -19.48 9.11
C GLN A 55 5.56 -20.17 8.21
N LEU A 56 5.49 -19.93 6.89
CA LEU A 56 6.44 -20.47 5.92
C LEU A 56 7.84 -19.85 6.05
N SER A 57 7.92 -18.58 6.42
CA SER A 57 9.18 -17.88 6.70
C SER A 57 9.87 -18.43 7.96
N GLY A 58 9.12 -18.95 8.91
CA GLY A 58 9.64 -19.59 10.12
C GLY A 58 10.13 -21.03 9.94
N MET A 59 9.90 -21.68 8.78
CA MET A 59 10.30 -23.07 8.57
C MET A 59 11.79 -23.23 8.27
N GLU A 60 12.40 -24.24 8.89
CA GLU A 60 13.81 -24.60 8.77
C GLU A 60 14.16 -25.18 7.38
N TYR A 61 13.21 -25.91 6.77
CA TYR A 61 13.30 -26.41 5.39
C TYR A 61 12.13 -25.88 4.56
N ARG A 62 12.43 -25.06 3.55
CA ARG A 62 11.42 -24.40 2.69
C ARG A 62 11.30 -25.02 1.30
N GLY A 63 12.09 -26.05 1.01
CA GLY A 63 12.15 -26.72 -0.30
C GLY A 63 12.26 -25.72 -1.46
N ASP A 64 11.52 -25.98 -2.53
CA ASP A 64 11.54 -25.19 -3.78
C ASP A 64 10.99 -23.76 -3.61
N LEU A 65 10.31 -23.46 -2.50
CA LEU A 65 9.75 -22.13 -2.21
C LEU A 65 10.79 -21.14 -1.69
N GLN A 66 12.01 -21.59 -1.38
CA GLN A 66 13.03 -20.75 -0.75
C GLN A 66 13.39 -19.51 -1.59
N GLY A 67 13.37 -19.62 -2.93
CA GLY A 67 13.60 -18.49 -3.84
C GLY A 67 12.47 -17.45 -3.84
N TRP A 68 11.26 -17.85 -3.48
CA TRP A 68 10.07 -16.97 -3.43
C TRP A 68 9.91 -16.29 -2.07
N LEU A 69 10.46 -16.89 -1.00
CA LEU A 69 10.36 -16.40 0.39
C LEU A 69 11.57 -15.55 0.82
N LYS A 70 12.64 -15.48 0.01
CA LYS A 70 13.75 -14.56 0.27
C LYS A 70 13.37 -13.17 -0.19
N TYR A 71 13.31 -12.24 0.76
CA TYR A 71 13.44 -10.83 0.45
C TYR A 71 14.84 -10.62 -0.14
N LYS A 72 14.91 -10.42 -1.46
CA LYS A 72 16.16 -9.98 -2.07
C LYS A 72 16.32 -8.50 -1.75
N ASP A 73 17.37 -8.15 -1.02
CA ASP A 73 17.85 -6.76 -0.93
C ASP A 73 18.48 -6.29 -2.25
N ASP A 74 18.57 -7.18 -3.24
CA ASP A 74 19.26 -6.95 -4.49
C ASP A 74 18.33 -6.28 -5.54
N GLU A 75 18.88 -5.30 -6.26
CA GLU A 75 18.20 -4.55 -7.34
C GLU A 75 17.93 -5.38 -8.62
N VAL A 76 17.96 -6.71 -8.51
CA VAL A 76 17.95 -7.65 -9.63
C VAL A 76 16.95 -8.79 -9.44
N ASP A 77 16.39 -9.28 -10.53
CA ASP A 77 15.37 -10.32 -10.59
C ASP A 77 15.94 -11.73 -10.26
N GLN A 78 15.19 -12.78 -10.60
CA GLN A 78 15.62 -14.17 -10.35
C GLN A 78 16.85 -14.57 -11.18
N ASP A 79 17.06 -13.91 -12.32
CA ASP A 79 18.10 -14.19 -13.31
C ASP A 79 19.28 -13.21 -13.21
N GLY A 80 19.23 -12.25 -12.28
CA GLY A 80 20.28 -11.24 -12.08
C GLY A 80 20.13 -10.02 -13.00
N ASN A 81 18.99 -9.88 -13.70
CA ASN A 81 18.71 -8.69 -14.51
C ASN A 81 18.11 -7.59 -13.64
N PRO A 82 18.43 -6.31 -13.90
CA PRO A 82 17.73 -5.20 -13.27
C PRO A 82 16.23 -5.30 -13.53
N TYR A 83 15.42 -5.10 -12.49
CA TYR A 83 13.97 -5.03 -12.70
C TYR A 83 13.65 -3.89 -13.67
N HIS A 84 12.93 -4.18 -14.76
CA HIS A 84 12.54 -3.16 -15.72
C HIS A 84 11.48 -2.24 -15.12
N VAL A 85 11.94 -1.07 -14.66
CA VAL A 85 11.09 -0.01 -14.11
C VAL A 85 11.14 1.18 -15.06
N GLN A 86 9.98 1.79 -15.36
CA GLN A 86 9.91 2.97 -16.21
C GLN A 86 10.50 4.19 -15.47
N GLU A 87 11.21 5.06 -16.20
CA GLU A 87 11.81 6.28 -15.64
C GLU A 87 10.75 7.18 -14.97
N SER A 88 9.53 7.21 -15.54
CA SER A 88 8.38 7.92 -14.96
C SER A 88 8.02 7.41 -13.56
N GLN A 89 8.02 6.09 -13.35
CA GLN A 89 7.72 5.50 -12.05
C GLN A 89 8.84 5.75 -11.03
N ILE A 90 10.11 5.77 -11.46
CA ILE A 90 11.25 6.15 -10.60
C ILE A 90 11.12 7.61 -10.14
N LYS A 91 10.80 8.52 -11.07
CA LYS A 91 10.52 9.93 -10.75
C LYS A 91 9.35 10.08 -9.80
N LEU A 92 8.25 9.35 -10.05
CA LEU A 92 7.08 9.35 -9.17
C LEU A 92 7.44 8.86 -7.77
N ARG A 93 8.20 7.77 -7.63
CA ARG A 93 8.68 7.29 -6.32
C ARG A 93 9.47 8.37 -5.58
N GLY A 94 10.40 9.04 -6.26
CA GLY A 94 11.15 10.16 -5.69
C GLY A 94 10.23 11.27 -5.17
N ALA A 95 9.27 11.70 -6.00
CA ALA A 95 8.30 12.73 -5.64
C ALA A 95 7.42 12.33 -4.44
N ILE A 96 6.99 11.06 -4.36
CA ILE A 96 6.23 10.56 -3.21
C ILE A 96 7.06 10.63 -1.93
N MET A 97 8.32 10.21 -1.97
CA MET A 97 9.22 10.22 -0.81
C MET A 97 9.43 11.65 -0.28
N GLU A 98 9.64 12.62 -1.17
CA GLU A 98 9.75 14.03 -0.79
C GLU A 98 8.44 14.58 -0.21
N SER A 99 7.29 14.21 -0.79
CA SER A 99 5.99 14.61 -0.26
C SER A 99 5.72 14.03 1.12
N LEU A 100 6.04 12.75 1.34
CA LEU A 100 5.93 12.11 2.64
C LEU A 100 6.78 12.81 3.70
N GLN A 101 8.01 13.24 3.36
CA GLN A 101 8.84 14.02 4.29
C GLN A 101 8.22 15.38 4.63
N ARG A 102 7.56 16.05 3.67
CA ARG A 102 6.81 17.29 3.92
C ARG A 102 5.61 17.02 4.84
N VAL A 103 4.86 15.95 4.60
CA VAL A 103 3.71 15.53 5.43
C VAL A 103 4.15 15.25 6.87
N GLN A 104 5.26 14.53 7.05
CA GLN A 104 5.82 14.26 8.38
C GLN A 104 6.09 15.55 9.15
N ARG A 105 6.84 16.47 8.55
CA ARG A 105 7.13 17.77 9.17
C ARG A 105 5.87 18.53 9.55
N LYS A 106 4.86 18.54 8.65
CA LYS A 106 3.57 19.21 8.90
C LYS A 106 2.85 18.59 10.09
N PHE A 107 2.61 17.28 10.12
CA PHE A 107 1.88 16.69 11.24
C PHE A 107 2.68 16.73 12.55
N THR A 108 4.01 16.59 12.52
CA THR A 108 4.83 16.75 13.73
C THR A 108 4.70 18.15 14.31
N SER A 109 4.65 19.17 13.46
CA SER A 109 4.45 20.56 13.90
C SER A 109 3.06 20.84 14.48
N LEU A 110 2.02 20.12 14.01
CA LEU A 110 0.66 20.23 14.56
C LEU A 110 0.57 19.66 15.99
N GLY A 111 1.39 18.68 16.33
CA GLY A 111 1.33 18.00 17.63
C GLY A 111 0.02 17.24 17.85
N GLY A 112 -0.37 17.06 19.12
CA GLY A 112 -1.63 16.43 19.50
C GLY A 112 -1.54 14.95 19.91
N PRO A 113 -2.68 14.34 20.28
CA PRO A 113 -2.71 13.02 20.92
C PRO A 113 -2.37 11.86 19.96
N ASN A 114 -2.59 12.03 18.66
CA ASN A 114 -2.48 10.97 17.66
C ASN A 114 -1.08 10.85 17.01
N GLN A 115 -0.08 11.61 17.50
CA GLN A 115 1.25 11.70 16.91
C GLN A 115 1.92 10.35 16.70
N THR A 116 1.84 9.47 17.71
CA THR A 116 2.39 8.11 17.63
C THR A 116 1.74 7.31 16.51
N THR A 117 0.41 7.40 16.38
CA THR A 117 -0.35 6.70 15.32
C THR A 117 0.01 7.21 13.93
N TYR A 118 0.16 8.53 13.76
CA TYR A 118 0.60 9.13 12.50
C TYR A 118 2.02 8.69 12.14
N GLN A 119 2.96 8.77 13.09
CA GLN A 119 4.35 8.43 12.86
C GLN A 119 4.53 6.95 12.51
N ASN A 120 3.84 6.05 13.21
CA ASN A 120 3.88 4.61 12.92
C ASN A 120 3.33 4.31 11.52
N THR A 121 2.18 4.89 11.18
CA THR A 121 1.57 4.70 9.86
C THR A 121 2.44 5.26 8.73
N TRP A 122 3.04 6.43 8.97
CA TRP A 122 3.99 7.06 8.05
C TRP A 122 5.21 6.18 7.83
N ASN A 123 5.80 5.60 8.91
CA ASN A 123 6.97 4.72 8.80
C ASN A 123 6.67 3.51 7.92
N ILE A 124 5.51 2.88 8.11
CA ILE A 124 5.08 1.71 7.33
C ILE A 124 4.93 2.09 5.85
N LEU A 125 4.27 3.22 5.55
CA LEU A 125 4.06 3.68 4.18
C LEU A 125 5.39 4.08 3.51
N HIS A 126 6.21 4.85 4.21
CA HIS A 126 7.52 5.29 3.75
C HIS A 126 8.41 4.10 3.40
N GLU A 127 8.48 3.07 4.26
CA GLU A 127 9.28 1.88 3.99
C GLU A 127 8.74 1.06 2.81
N ALA A 128 7.41 0.96 2.66
CA ALA A 128 6.80 0.29 1.51
C ALA A 128 7.15 0.97 0.18
N ILE A 129 7.17 2.30 0.13
CA ILE A 129 7.49 3.08 -1.07
C ILE A 129 9.01 3.12 -1.32
N LYS A 130 9.80 3.25 -0.25
CA LYS A 130 11.26 3.20 -0.33
C LYS A 130 11.76 1.88 -0.90
N ARG A 131 11.17 0.74 -0.54
CA ARG A 131 11.63 -0.56 -1.04
C ARG A 131 11.13 -0.89 -2.45
N TRP A 132 10.09 -0.24 -2.94
CA TRP A 132 9.60 -0.45 -4.30
C TRP A 132 10.73 -0.29 -5.34
N PRO A 133 10.81 -1.15 -6.38
CA PRO A 133 9.84 -2.19 -6.79
C PRO A 133 9.87 -3.48 -5.96
N PHE A 134 10.76 -3.58 -4.98
CA PHE A 134 10.93 -4.75 -4.15
C PHE A 134 9.90 -4.77 -3.00
N GLY A 135 9.48 -5.98 -2.63
CA GLY A 135 8.78 -6.22 -1.38
C GLY A 135 9.72 -6.02 -0.19
N GLY A 136 9.20 -5.52 0.91
CA GLY A 136 9.89 -5.52 2.21
C GLY A 136 9.29 -6.53 3.17
N PRO A 137 9.80 -6.61 4.41
CA PRO A 137 9.26 -7.49 5.47
C PRO A 137 7.74 -7.39 5.66
N ASN A 138 7.19 -6.21 5.36
CA ASN A 138 5.76 -5.89 5.48
C ASN A 138 4.96 -6.15 4.18
N GLY A 139 5.54 -6.80 3.16
CA GLY A 139 4.87 -7.14 1.89
C GLY A 139 4.74 -5.99 0.87
N GLY A 140 5.40 -4.85 1.11
CA GLY A 140 5.39 -3.70 0.20
C GLY A 140 4.06 -2.94 0.16
N ILE A 141 3.81 -2.21 -0.93
CA ILE A 141 2.66 -1.30 -1.04
C ILE A 141 1.32 -2.07 -0.97
N ILE A 142 1.19 -3.19 -1.67
CA ILE A 142 -0.06 -3.98 -1.71
C ILE A 142 -0.48 -4.46 -0.30
N ALA A 143 0.50 -4.84 0.51
CA ALA A 143 0.27 -5.34 1.86
C ALA A 143 0.17 -4.20 2.91
N TRP A 144 0.28 -2.93 2.53
CA TRP A 144 0.12 -1.84 3.48
C TRP A 144 -1.17 -1.91 4.35
N PRO A 145 -2.36 -2.29 3.80
CA PRO A 145 -3.60 -2.41 4.58
C PRO A 145 -3.55 -3.37 5.77
N ILE A 146 -2.76 -4.44 5.73
CA ILE A 146 -2.64 -5.36 6.88
C ILE A 146 -1.72 -4.84 7.98
N ASN A 147 -0.88 -3.86 7.68
CA ASN A 147 0.11 -3.33 8.61
C ASN A 147 -0.37 -2.09 9.37
N ILE A 148 -1.47 -1.45 8.96
CA ILE A 148 -2.02 -0.28 9.66
C ILE A 148 -2.80 -0.68 10.92
N SER A 149 -2.74 0.14 11.95
CA SER A 149 -3.39 -0.10 13.24
C SER A 149 -4.88 0.20 13.23
N GLU A 150 -5.62 -0.39 14.18
CA GLU A 150 -7.04 -0.03 14.41
C GLU A 150 -7.21 1.45 14.75
N ASP A 151 -6.27 2.04 15.50
CA ASP A 151 -6.29 3.46 15.84
C ASP A 151 -6.23 4.34 14.58
N TYR A 152 -5.40 3.96 13.61
CA TYR A 152 -5.33 4.68 12.33
C TYR A 152 -6.62 4.52 11.52
N ILE A 153 -7.22 3.32 11.53
CA ILE A 153 -8.52 3.09 10.88
C ILE A 153 -9.62 3.93 11.54
N ALA A 154 -9.61 4.05 12.87
CA ALA A 154 -10.55 4.90 13.59
C ALA A 154 -10.40 6.37 13.18
N LEU A 155 -9.17 6.86 12.99
CA LEU A 155 -8.88 8.21 12.49
C LEU A 155 -9.42 8.43 11.08
N LEU A 156 -9.26 7.45 10.18
CA LEU A 156 -9.85 7.53 8.84
C LEU A 156 -11.38 7.59 8.90
N LYS A 157 -12.01 6.77 9.74
CA LYS A 157 -13.47 6.77 9.94
C LYS A 157 -13.99 8.07 10.55
N SER A 158 -13.21 8.72 11.41
CA SER A 158 -13.56 10.01 12.00
C SER A 158 -13.28 11.21 11.09
N GLY A 159 -12.75 10.97 9.88
CA GLY A 159 -12.42 12.02 8.92
C GLY A 159 -11.16 12.81 9.24
N ASP A 160 -10.24 12.28 10.06
CA ASP A 160 -8.99 12.94 10.43
C ASP A 160 -8.13 13.31 9.20
N TRP A 161 -7.74 14.58 9.10
CA TRP A 161 -7.03 15.07 7.91
C TRP A 161 -5.62 14.52 7.74
N VAL A 162 -4.87 14.28 8.83
CA VAL A 162 -3.55 13.64 8.72
C VAL A 162 -3.73 12.20 8.23
N GLY A 163 -4.72 11.51 8.79
CA GLY A 163 -5.16 10.18 8.37
C GLY A 163 -5.43 10.13 6.87
N ARG A 164 -6.34 11.00 6.39
CA ARG A 164 -6.71 11.13 4.98
C ARG A 164 -5.50 11.43 4.09
N VAL A 165 -4.63 12.36 4.48
CA VAL A 165 -3.44 12.71 3.69
C VAL A 165 -2.50 11.53 3.54
N LEU A 166 -2.24 10.76 4.60
CA LEU A 166 -1.46 9.52 4.52
C LEU A 166 -2.13 8.49 3.61
N PHE A 167 -3.47 8.39 3.67
CA PHE A 167 -4.24 7.48 2.83
C PHE A 167 -4.22 7.86 1.34
N LEU A 168 -4.22 9.15 1.02
CA LEU A 168 -4.02 9.63 -0.35
C LEU A 168 -2.62 9.27 -0.86
N HIS A 169 -1.58 9.36 -0.03
CA HIS A 169 -0.22 8.94 -0.40
C HIS A 169 -0.15 7.43 -0.62
N TYR A 170 -0.92 6.63 0.12
CA TYR A 170 -1.10 5.22 -0.20
C TYR A 170 -1.73 5.02 -1.60
N GLY A 171 -2.74 5.80 -1.96
CA GLY A 171 -3.30 5.84 -3.32
C GLY A 171 -2.27 6.15 -4.40
N VAL A 172 -1.42 7.16 -4.20
CA VAL A 172 -0.32 7.47 -5.14
C VAL A 172 0.71 6.32 -5.17
N GLY A 173 0.98 5.70 -4.03
CA GLY A 173 1.82 4.49 -3.94
C GLY A 173 1.25 3.33 -4.76
N LEU A 174 -0.06 3.09 -4.72
CA LEU A 174 -0.71 2.10 -5.58
C LEU A 174 -0.59 2.46 -7.06
N HIS A 175 -0.59 3.75 -7.40
CA HIS A 175 -0.41 4.20 -8.78
C HIS A 175 0.98 3.85 -9.36
N LEU A 176 2.01 3.68 -8.52
CA LEU A 176 3.31 3.12 -8.96
C LEU A 176 3.17 1.72 -9.57
N LEU A 177 2.13 0.98 -9.20
CA LEU A 177 1.84 -0.38 -9.65
C LEU A 177 0.77 -0.42 -10.75
N SER A 178 0.40 0.72 -11.34
CA SER A 178 -0.69 0.83 -12.33
C SER A 178 -0.45 0.03 -13.61
N ASP A 179 0.81 -0.32 -13.92
CA ASP A 179 1.18 -1.21 -15.02
C ASP A 179 0.81 -2.68 -14.74
N LYS A 180 0.52 -3.03 -13.48
CA LYS A 180 0.11 -4.38 -13.08
C LYS A 180 -1.39 -4.57 -13.27
N TRP A 181 -1.75 -5.68 -13.92
CA TRP A 181 -3.15 -6.02 -14.26
C TRP A 181 -4.10 -6.06 -13.05
N PHE A 182 -3.55 -6.32 -11.86
CA PHE A 182 -4.30 -6.44 -10.62
C PHE A 182 -4.36 -5.14 -9.79
N VAL A 183 -3.72 -4.04 -10.21
CA VAL A 183 -3.82 -2.73 -9.53
C VAL A 183 -4.41 -1.65 -10.45
N ARG A 184 -3.99 -1.60 -11.72
CA ARG A 184 -4.54 -0.69 -12.76
C ARG A 184 -4.83 0.73 -12.24
N ASP A 185 -6.10 1.12 -12.21
CA ASP A 185 -6.60 2.45 -11.85
C ASP A 185 -6.98 2.58 -10.36
N TRP A 186 -6.74 1.56 -9.54
CA TRP A 186 -7.17 1.55 -8.14
C TRP A 186 -6.65 2.74 -7.34
N GLY A 187 -5.36 3.06 -7.46
CA GLY A 187 -4.76 4.20 -6.77
C GLY A 187 -5.41 5.54 -7.14
N ARG A 188 -5.73 5.73 -8.42
CA ARG A 188 -6.44 6.92 -8.92
C ARG A 188 -7.86 6.99 -8.34
N ARG A 189 -8.62 5.89 -8.44
CA ARG A 189 -10.00 5.81 -7.94
C ARG A 189 -10.08 6.07 -6.42
N LEU A 190 -9.11 5.56 -5.66
CA LEU A 190 -8.99 5.85 -4.23
C LEU A 190 -8.90 7.36 -3.98
N ILE A 191 -8.01 8.05 -4.70
CA ILE A 191 -7.81 9.49 -4.56
C ILE A 191 -9.06 10.28 -4.97
N GLU A 192 -9.64 9.96 -6.13
CA GLU A 192 -10.86 10.61 -6.62
C GLU A 192 -11.97 10.58 -5.56
N THR A 193 -12.23 9.39 -5.00
CA THR A 193 -13.35 9.22 -4.08
C THR A 193 -13.09 9.79 -2.68
N VAL A 194 -11.87 9.66 -2.15
CA VAL A 194 -11.53 10.29 -0.86
C VAL A 194 -11.72 11.82 -0.94
N LEU A 195 -11.47 12.41 -2.11
CA LEU A 195 -11.57 13.85 -2.33
C LEU A 195 -12.95 14.32 -2.82
N GLN A 196 -13.88 13.40 -3.13
CA GLN A 196 -15.27 13.73 -3.42
C GLN A 196 -16.08 14.11 -2.17
N SER A 197 -15.60 13.80 -0.96
CA SER A 197 -16.27 14.21 0.26
C SER A 197 -16.33 15.74 0.35
N GLN A 198 -17.52 16.31 0.59
CA GLN A 198 -17.75 17.77 0.61
C GLN A 198 -17.19 18.50 1.84
N GLU A 199 -16.10 17.99 2.43
CA GLU A 199 -15.44 18.64 3.56
C GLU A 199 -14.44 19.69 3.08
N ASP A 200 -14.43 20.84 3.76
CA ASP A 200 -13.47 21.90 3.50
C ASP A 200 -12.05 21.42 3.83
N ILE A 201 -11.19 21.40 2.80
CA ILE A 201 -9.78 21.03 2.94
C ILE A 201 -9.05 22.11 3.77
N PRO A 202 -8.43 21.77 4.91
CA PRO A 202 -7.61 22.71 5.66
C PRO A 202 -6.47 23.25 4.80
N SER A 203 -6.22 24.55 4.88
CA SER A 203 -5.22 25.25 4.06
C SER A 203 -3.81 24.65 4.16
N ILE A 204 -3.45 24.08 5.31
CA ILE A 204 -2.17 23.39 5.52
C ILE A 204 -1.98 22.18 4.59
N TRP A 205 -3.07 21.56 4.11
CA TRP A 205 -3.05 20.37 3.26
C TRP A 205 -3.35 20.65 1.79
N THR A 206 -3.80 21.85 1.43
CA THR A 206 -4.22 22.18 0.05
C THR A 206 -3.16 21.84 -0.99
N GLU A 207 -1.92 22.34 -0.83
CA GLU A 207 -0.81 22.05 -1.75
C GLU A 207 -0.53 20.54 -1.84
N THR A 208 -0.54 19.85 -0.70
CA THR A 208 -0.27 18.41 -0.63
C THR A 208 -1.37 17.60 -1.34
N ILE A 209 -2.63 17.98 -1.18
CA ILE A 209 -3.76 17.32 -1.84
C ILE A 209 -3.76 17.61 -3.33
N THR A 210 -3.49 18.86 -3.76
CA THR A 210 -3.32 19.20 -5.17
C THR A 210 -2.24 18.33 -5.80
N TRP A 211 -1.08 18.22 -5.17
CA TRP A 211 -0.01 17.36 -5.64
C TRP A 211 -0.45 15.89 -5.76
N THR A 212 -1.21 15.33 -4.80
CA THR A 212 -1.69 13.95 -4.92
C THR A 212 -2.59 13.71 -6.13
N LYS A 213 -3.37 14.72 -6.55
CA LYS A 213 -4.19 14.64 -7.77
C LYS A 213 -3.32 14.65 -9.02
N GLU A 214 -2.42 15.63 -9.11
CA GLU A 214 -1.49 15.78 -10.24
C GLU A 214 -0.62 14.53 -10.42
N ALA A 215 -0.17 13.92 -9.33
CA ALA A 215 0.66 12.72 -9.33
C ALA A 215 -0.03 11.48 -9.94
N VAL A 216 -1.35 11.48 -10.05
CA VAL A 216 -2.15 10.41 -10.70
C VAL A 216 -2.96 10.94 -11.91
N GLU A 217 -2.58 12.12 -12.41
CA GLU A 217 -3.14 12.79 -13.59
C GLU A 217 -4.65 13.14 -13.45
N LEU A 218 -5.07 13.60 -12.28
CA LEU A 218 -6.43 14.09 -11.97
C LEU A 218 -6.55 15.61 -11.95
#